data_AF-A0A2D0L8Z5-F1
#
_entry.id   AF-A0A2D0L8Z5-F1
#
_cell.length_a   1.000
_cell.length_b   1.000
_cell.length_c   1.000
_cell.angle_alpha   90.00
_cell.angle_beta   90.00
_cell.angle_gamma   90.00
#
_symmetry.space_group_name_H-M   'P 1'
#
loop_
_entity.id
_entity.type
_entity.pdbx_description
1 polymer ?
#
loop_
_entity_poly.entity_id
_entity_poly.type
_entity_poly.pdbx_seq_one_letter_code
_entity_poly.pdbx_strand_id
1 'polypeptide(L)'
;MKLYVIGNGFDVHHGIDTRYTSFGLYLKNNYSETYELLIEHYGLSDLNPNYSTSMSDPLWSEFETSMSLLDKDSVLEANMDAMPNYSSDDFRDRDRYTLEIEMERILGLLTTDLYKAFKEFILAVQFPQFDHSRSVNIDRDAVYLTFNYTDTLSQYYAIPDENVLFIHGKADEHVDELILGHSLADVDLSYFQKLEQSVRPDAKWVATFYDPDDEKVHCDTLTGLGIANVAVVRMEQI
;
A
#
# COMPACT_ATOMS: atom_id res chain seq x y z
N MET A 1 -23.64 15.26 -4.73
CA MET A 1 -22.17 15.08 -4.76
C MET A 1 -21.88 13.59 -4.70
N LYS A 2 -20.97 13.09 -5.53
CA LYS A 2 -20.47 11.72 -5.47
C LYS A 2 -19.05 11.73 -4.89
N LEU A 3 -18.71 10.73 -4.10
CA LEU A 3 -17.37 10.45 -3.63
C LEU A 3 -16.99 9.06 -4.14
N TYR A 4 -15.96 8.99 -4.98
CA TYR A 4 -15.40 7.72 -5.43
C TYR A 4 -14.26 7.31 -4.51
N VAL A 5 -14.22 6.05 -4.09
CA VAL A 5 -13.12 5.45 -3.33
C VAL A 5 -12.48 4.40 -4.22
N ILE A 6 -11.27 4.69 -4.71
CA ILE A 6 -10.54 3.83 -5.66
C ILE A 6 -9.22 3.35 -5.07
N GLY A 7 -8.83 2.12 -5.37
CA GLY A 7 -7.57 1.54 -4.94
C GLY A 7 -6.74 0.99 -6.09
N ASN A 8 -5.62 0.34 -5.76
CA ASN A 8 -4.54 -0.01 -6.69
C ASN A 8 -5.01 -0.79 -7.93
N GLY A 9 -6.11 -1.54 -7.77
CA GLY A 9 -6.80 -2.20 -8.87
C GLY A 9 -7.23 -1.27 -10.02
N PHE A 10 -7.38 0.03 -9.78
CA PHE A 10 -7.64 1.03 -10.82
C PHE A 10 -6.45 1.14 -11.78
N ASP A 11 -5.23 1.20 -11.28
CA ASP A 11 -4.02 1.26 -12.11
C ASP A 11 -3.84 -0.04 -12.89
N VAL A 12 -3.98 -1.17 -12.18
CA VAL A 12 -3.88 -2.52 -12.79
C VAL A 12 -4.91 -2.72 -13.89
N HIS A 13 -6.15 -2.25 -13.69
CA HIS A 13 -7.20 -2.28 -14.72
C HIS A 13 -6.78 -1.51 -15.97
N HIS A 14 -6.16 -0.34 -15.81
CA HIS A 14 -5.65 0.46 -16.92
C HIS A 14 -4.29 -0.01 -17.48
N GLY A 15 -3.78 -1.14 -17.00
CA GLY A 15 -2.52 -1.74 -17.48
C GLY A 15 -1.26 -1.07 -16.94
N ILE A 16 -1.39 -0.26 -15.90
CA ILE A 16 -0.30 0.34 -15.15
C ILE A 16 0.16 -0.72 -14.13
N ASP A 17 1.44 -1.08 -14.17
CA ASP A 17 1.97 -2.16 -13.34
C ASP A 17 2.42 -1.67 -11.96
N THR A 18 1.45 -1.53 -11.06
CA THR A 18 1.64 -1.13 -9.66
C THR A 18 1.43 -2.30 -8.69
N ARG A 19 1.53 -3.54 -9.18
CA ARG A 19 1.34 -4.74 -8.34
C ARG A 19 2.50 -4.88 -7.34
N TYR A 20 2.18 -5.35 -6.14
CA TYR A 20 3.19 -5.62 -5.12
C TYR A 20 4.15 -6.75 -5.50
N THR A 21 3.74 -7.72 -6.33
CA THR A 21 4.67 -8.71 -6.89
C THR A 21 5.68 -8.07 -7.84
N SER A 22 5.29 -7.07 -8.62
CA SER A 22 6.20 -6.31 -9.48
C SER A 22 7.15 -5.43 -8.65
N PHE A 23 6.64 -4.83 -7.56
CA PHE A 23 7.48 -4.14 -6.58
C PHE A 23 8.49 -5.09 -5.90
N GLY A 24 8.07 -6.30 -5.52
CA GLY A 24 8.97 -7.30 -4.96
C GLY A 24 10.09 -7.69 -5.93
N LEU A 25 9.81 -7.80 -7.23
CA LEU A 25 10.86 -7.98 -8.25
C LEU A 25 11.77 -6.76 -8.37
N TYR A 26 11.23 -5.55 -8.24
CA TYR A 26 12.04 -4.33 -8.22
C TYR A 26 13.01 -4.33 -7.03
N LEU A 27 12.53 -4.68 -5.82
CA LEU A 27 13.37 -4.85 -4.63
C LEU A 27 14.44 -5.91 -4.85
N LYS A 28 14.08 -7.08 -5.37
CA LYS A 28 15.03 -8.17 -5.64
C LYS A 28 16.20 -7.75 -6.53
N ASN A 29 15.96 -6.86 -7.49
CA ASN A 29 16.98 -6.42 -8.46
C ASN A 29 17.80 -5.20 -8.00
N ASN A 30 17.23 -4.32 -7.17
CA ASN A 30 17.84 -3.02 -6.83
C ASN A 30 18.16 -2.86 -5.34
N TYR A 31 17.45 -3.58 -4.47
CA TYR A 31 17.49 -3.50 -3.00
C TYR A 31 17.48 -4.93 -2.40
N SER A 32 18.44 -5.76 -2.80
CA SER A 32 18.45 -7.20 -2.46
C SER A 32 18.49 -7.47 -0.96
N GLU A 33 19.16 -6.63 -0.18
CA GLU A 33 19.24 -6.76 1.28
C GLU A 33 17.88 -6.53 1.94
N THR A 34 17.15 -5.49 1.52
CA THR A 34 15.76 -5.24 1.96
C THR A 34 14.85 -6.39 1.53
N TYR A 35 15.02 -6.90 0.31
CA TYR A 35 14.24 -8.02 -0.22
C TYR A 35 14.44 -9.31 0.57
N GLU A 36 15.70 -9.68 0.84
CA GLU A 36 16.06 -10.85 1.64
C GLU A 36 15.51 -10.74 3.06
N LEU A 37 15.60 -9.56 3.68
CA LEU A 37 15.04 -9.29 5.00
C LEU A 37 13.51 -9.55 5.05
N LEU A 38 12.78 -9.12 4.02
CA LEU A 38 11.33 -9.33 3.91
C LEU A 38 10.97 -10.82 3.78
N ILE A 39 11.78 -11.61 3.08
CA ILE A 39 11.58 -13.06 2.98
C ILE A 39 11.89 -13.74 4.31
N GLU A 40 13.05 -13.45 4.90
CA GLU A 40 13.56 -14.15 6.08
C GLU A 40 12.76 -13.85 7.34
N HIS A 41 12.35 -12.59 7.53
CA HIS A 41 11.72 -12.14 8.77
C HIS A 41 10.21 -11.93 8.67
N TYR A 42 9.68 -11.65 7.47
CA TYR A 42 8.25 -11.39 7.26
C TYR A 42 7.55 -12.51 6.49
N GLY A 43 8.29 -13.57 6.12
CA GLY A 43 7.73 -14.78 5.55
C GLY A 43 7.20 -14.60 4.13
N LEU A 44 7.56 -13.51 3.44
CA LEU A 44 7.18 -13.33 2.03
C LEU A 44 7.82 -14.42 1.16
N SER A 45 7.11 -14.85 0.12
CA SER A 45 7.65 -15.83 -0.82
C SER A 45 8.74 -15.24 -1.71
N ASP A 46 9.76 -16.03 -2.02
CA ASP A 46 10.73 -15.68 -3.07
C ASP A 46 10.06 -15.61 -4.44
N LEU A 47 10.27 -14.50 -5.14
CA LEU A 47 9.64 -14.18 -6.40
C LEU A 47 10.49 -14.64 -7.58
N ASN A 48 9.83 -15.25 -8.55
CA ASN A 48 10.46 -15.65 -9.79
C ASN A 48 9.55 -15.38 -10.99
N PRO A 49 9.93 -14.44 -11.88
CA PRO A 49 9.07 -14.02 -12.99
C PRO A 49 8.82 -15.13 -14.02
N ASN A 50 9.62 -16.20 -14.00
CA ASN A 50 9.42 -17.35 -14.89
C ASN A 50 8.29 -18.28 -14.44
N TYR A 51 7.77 -18.10 -13.22
CA TYR A 51 6.67 -18.90 -12.68
C TYR A 51 5.44 -18.01 -12.46
N SER A 52 4.38 -18.25 -13.23
CA SER A 52 3.14 -17.48 -13.12
C SER A 52 2.51 -17.53 -11.72
N THR A 53 2.68 -18.65 -11.01
CA THR A 53 2.20 -18.83 -9.64
C THR A 53 2.87 -17.88 -8.65
N SER A 54 4.13 -17.51 -8.90
CA SER A 54 4.89 -16.57 -8.07
C SER A 54 4.42 -15.12 -8.28
N MET A 55 3.96 -14.78 -9.48
CA MET A 55 3.41 -13.45 -9.79
C MET A 55 1.96 -13.24 -9.30
N SER A 56 1.35 -14.30 -8.76
CA SER A 56 0.03 -14.29 -8.13
C SER A 56 0.13 -14.78 -6.67
N ASP A 57 1.28 -14.54 -6.04
CA ASP A 57 1.52 -14.94 -4.67
C ASP A 57 0.64 -14.10 -3.71
N PRO A 58 -0.19 -14.75 -2.87
CA PRO A 58 -1.11 -14.04 -1.99
C PRO A 58 -0.40 -13.24 -0.90
N LEU A 59 0.79 -13.65 -0.44
CA LEU A 59 1.53 -12.93 0.58
C LEU A 59 2.00 -11.56 0.08
N TRP A 60 2.37 -11.48 -1.20
CA TRP A 60 2.68 -10.20 -1.83
C TRP A 60 1.43 -9.37 -2.12
N SER A 61 0.28 -9.98 -2.41
CA SER A 61 -0.98 -9.23 -2.51
C SER A 61 -1.38 -8.60 -1.17
N GLU A 62 -1.07 -9.27 -0.06
CA GLU A 62 -1.25 -8.78 1.30
C GLU A 62 -0.02 -8.03 1.84
N PHE A 63 0.86 -7.54 0.96
CA PHE A 63 2.12 -6.90 1.36
C PHE A 63 1.90 -5.75 2.36
N GLU A 64 0.95 -4.86 2.08
CA GLU A 64 0.61 -3.78 3.03
C GLU A 64 0.28 -4.36 4.42
N THR A 65 -0.28 -5.58 4.52
CA THR A 65 -0.82 -6.20 5.77
C THR A 65 0.32 -6.70 6.60
N SER A 66 1.24 -7.36 5.91
CA SER A 66 2.53 -7.71 6.49
C SER A 66 3.28 -6.44 6.95
N MET A 67 3.12 -5.31 6.25
CA MET A 67 3.77 -4.03 6.56
C MET A 67 3.06 -3.17 7.62
N SER A 68 1.77 -3.35 7.89
CA SER A 68 1.05 -2.62 8.95
C SER A 68 1.31 -3.21 10.34
N LEU A 69 1.67 -4.49 10.40
CA LEU A 69 2.23 -5.14 11.60
C LEU A 69 3.67 -4.72 11.89
N LEU A 70 4.25 -3.91 11.02
CA LEU A 70 5.65 -3.52 11.01
C LEU A 70 5.86 -2.15 11.68
N ASP A 71 5.12 -1.90 12.77
CA ASP A 71 5.40 -0.74 13.61
C ASP A 71 6.77 -0.90 14.31
N LYS A 72 7.38 0.22 14.71
CA LYS A 72 8.70 0.22 15.36
C LYS A 72 8.73 -0.65 16.61
N ASP A 73 7.63 -0.73 17.35
CA ASP A 73 7.52 -1.50 18.59
C ASP A 73 7.43 -3.00 18.28
N SER A 74 6.80 -3.39 17.18
CA SER A 74 6.70 -4.76 16.67
C SER A 74 8.03 -5.26 16.11
N VAL A 75 8.78 -4.41 15.41
CA VAL A 75 10.17 -4.70 15.00
C VAL A 75 11.04 -4.90 16.24
N LEU A 76 10.90 -4.05 17.26
CA LEU A 76 11.63 -4.19 18.51
C LEU A 76 11.26 -5.50 19.24
N GLU A 77 9.96 -5.81 19.36
CA GLU A 77 9.45 -7.01 20.04
C GLU A 77 9.90 -8.31 19.37
N ALA A 78 9.78 -8.41 18.03
CA ALA A 78 10.21 -9.58 17.28
C ALA A 78 11.72 -9.86 17.39
N ASN A 79 12.51 -8.83 17.71
CA ASN A 79 13.96 -8.95 17.91
C ASN A 79 14.35 -8.99 19.40
N MET A 80 13.39 -9.00 20.33
CA MET A 80 13.66 -9.10 21.78
C MET A 80 14.34 -10.42 22.15
N ASP A 81 13.99 -11.53 21.51
CA ASP A 81 14.60 -12.84 21.77
C ASP A 81 16.03 -12.96 21.24
N ALA A 82 16.40 -12.10 20.29
CA ALA A 82 17.78 -11.93 19.84
C ALA A 82 18.58 -10.99 20.76
N MET A 83 17.94 -10.35 21.75
CA MET A 83 18.63 -9.52 22.73
C MET A 83 19.57 -10.39 23.59
N PRO A 84 20.74 -9.85 23.96
CA PRO A 84 21.66 -10.61 24.77
C PRO A 84 21.06 -10.74 26.16
N ASN A 85 21.20 -11.92 26.76
CA ASN A 85 20.88 -12.08 28.17
C ASN A 85 21.90 -11.28 28.99
N TYR A 86 21.52 -10.06 29.39
CA TYR A 86 22.32 -9.17 30.24
C TYR A 86 22.67 -9.78 31.61
N SER A 87 22.06 -10.92 31.95
CA SER A 87 22.33 -11.69 33.17
C SER A 87 23.28 -12.88 32.94
N SER A 88 23.82 -13.04 31.73
CA SER A 88 24.80 -14.06 31.38
C SER A 88 26.21 -13.63 31.81
N ASP A 89 26.95 -14.51 32.50
CA ASP A 89 28.37 -14.30 32.86
C ASP A 89 29.31 -14.20 31.63
N ASP A 90 28.85 -14.59 30.44
CA ASP A 90 29.59 -14.49 29.18
C ASP A 90 29.33 -13.19 28.39
N PHE A 91 28.40 -12.34 28.85
CA PHE A 91 28.04 -11.09 28.16
C PHE A 91 29.19 -10.07 28.19
N ARG A 92 29.62 -9.60 27.01
CA ARG A 92 30.63 -8.56 26.88
C ARG A 92 30.00 -7.27 26.37
N ASP A 93 30.54 -6.12 26.78
CA ASP A 93 30.11 -4.81 26.28
C ASP A 93 30.11 -4.73 24.74
N ARG A 94 30.99 -5.49 24.06
CA ARG A 94 31.05 -5.59 22.59
C ARG A 94 29.77 -6.19 21.96
N ASP A 95 29.10 -7.09 22.67
CA ASP A 95 27.90 -7.77 22.18
C ASP A 95 26.69 -6.82 22.19
N ARG A 96 26.67 -5.85 23.13
CA ARG A 96 25.67 -4.77 23.17
C ARG A 96 25.72 -3.89 21.92
N TYR A 97 26.91 -3.44 21.54
CA TYR A 97 27.08 -2.57 20.35
C TYR A 97 26.75 -3.31 19.06
N THR A 98 27.04 -4.62 18.98
CA THR A 98 26.75 -5.41 17.78
C THR A 98 25.25 -5.47 17.48
N LEU A 99 24.42 -5.65 18.51
CA LEU A 99 22.96 -5.69 18.34
C LEU A 99 22.34 -4.33 18.10
N GLU A 100 22.84 -3.28 18.77
CA GLU A 100 22.38 -1.91 18.54
C GLU A 100 22.61 -1.49 17.08
N ILE A 101 23.80 -1.80 16.54
CA ILE A 101 24.15 -1.58 15.13
C ILE A 101 23.24 -2.40 14.20
N GLU A 102 22.97 -3.66 14.53
CA GLU A 102 22.13 -4.53 13.69
C GLU A 102 20.66 -4.10 13.68
N MET A 103 20.14 -3.66 14.82
CA MET A 103 18.79 -3.10 14.91
C MET A 103 18.67 -1.77 14.14
N GLU A 104 19.67 -0.89 14.24
CA GLU A 104 19.73 0.32 13.43
C GLU A 104 19.76 0.01 11.93
N ARG A 105 20.51 -1.03 11.52
CA ARG A 105 20.55 -1.51 10.13
C ARG A 105 19.17 -1.99 9.67
N ILE A 106 18.54 -2.91 10.41
CA ILE A 106 17.22 -3.47 10.09
C ILE A 106 16.16 -2.36 10.01
N LEU A 107 16.14 -1.44 10.97
CA LEU A 107 15.22 -0.31 10.94
C LEU A 107 15.46 0.58 9.72
N GLY A 108 16.72 0.85 9.38
CA GLY A 108 17.10 1.58 8.17
C GLY A 108 16.57 0.93 6.89
N LEU A 109 16.71 -0.40 6.77
CA LEU A 109 16.22 -1.16 5.62
C LEU A 109 14.69 -1.10 5.49
N LEU A 110 13.96 -1.30 6.59
CA LEU A 110 12.50 -1.38 6.60
C LEU A 110 11.81 -0.01 6.50
N THR A 111 12.48 1.06 6.91
CA THR A 111 11.89 2.40 6.92
C THR A 111 12.46 3.31 5.84
N THR A 112 13.78 3.39 5.70
CA THR A 112 14.39 4.33 4.75
C THR A 112 14.46 3.70 3.37
N ASP A 113 15.07 2.53 3.26
CA ASP A 113 15.35 1.92 1.96
C ASP A 113 14.08 1.38 1.31
N LEU A 114 13.20 0.74 2.09
CA LEU A 114 11.94 0.22 1.57
C LEU A 114 11.04 1.32 0.99
N TYR A 115 10.85 2.41 1.74
CA TYR A 115 10.00 3.52 1.30
C TYR A 115 10.61 4.26 0.12
N LYS A 116 11.93 4.46 0.13
CA LYS A 116 12.67 5.00 -1.01
C LYS A 116 12.50 4.13 -2.24
N ALA A 117 12.71 2.83 -2.12
CA ALA A 117 12.56 1.87 -3.20
C ALA A 117 11.13 1.86 -3.75
N PHE A 118 10.13 1.95 -2.87
CA PHE A 118 8.73 2.02 -3.27
C PHE A 118 8.44 3.29 -4.06
N LYS A 119 8.90 4.45 -3.59
CA LYS A 119 8.78 5.71 -4.32
C LYS A 119 9.44 5.64 -5.70
N GLU A 120 10.67 5.15 -5.77
CA GLU A 120 11.38 4.97 -7.03
C GLU A 120 10.65 4.02 -7.98
N PHE A 121 10.11 2.92 -7.46
CA PHE A 121 9.30 1.97 -8.21
C PHE A 121 8.07 2.65 -8.83
N ILE A 122 7.26 3.34 -8.03
CA ILE A 122 6.05 4.02 -8.52
C ILE A 122 6.40 5.09 -9.57
N LEU A 123 7.46 5.89 -9.35
CA LEU A 123 7.92 6.90 -10.31
C LEU A 123 8.42 6.27 -11.63
N ALA A 124 8.91 5.03 -11.60
CA ALA A 124 9.39 4.31 -12.77
C ALA A 124 8.29 3.56 -13.54
N VAL A 125 7.06 3.49 -13.01
CA VAL A 125 5.96 2.79 -13.67
C VAL A 125 5.61 3.47 -14.99
N GLN A 126 5.41 2.66 -16.03
CA GLN A 126 5.05 3.15 -17.35
C GLN A 126 3.55 3.28 -17.52
N PHE A 127 3.12 4.40 -18.09
CA PHE A 127 1.75 4.62 -18.51
C PHE A 127 1.59 4.13 -19.96
N PRO A 128 0.86 3.03 -20.20
CA PRO A 128 0.55 2.60 -21.55
C PRO A 128 -0.33 3.63 -22.28
N GLN A 129 -0.44 3.51 -23.60
CA GLN A 129 -1.45 4.28 -24.32
C GLN A 129 -2.85 3.94 -23.78
N PHE A 130 -3.64 4.97 -23.49
CA PHE A 130 -4.98 4.79 -22.94
C PHE A 130 -5.86 3.91 -23.85
N ASP A 131 -6.17 2.72 -23.37
CA ASP A 131 -7.06 1.78 -24.03
C ASP A 131 -8.52 2.16 -23.70
N HIS A 132 -9.18 2.81 -24.67
CA HIS A 132 -10.58 3.21 -24.54
C HIS A 132 -11.53 2.03 -24.27
N SER A 133 -11.16 0.78 -24.57
CA SER A 133 -12.00 -0.37 -24.23
C SER A 133 -12.05 -0.66 -22.73
N ARG A 134 -11.07 -0.16 -21.96
CA ARG A 134 -11.00 -0.26 -20.50
C ARG A 134 -11.51 0.99 -19.78
N SER A 135 -12.00 1.98 -20.51
CA SER A 135 -12.48 3.22 -19.90
C SER A 135 -13.68 2.95 -18.99
N VAL A 136 -13.68 3.56 -17.81
CA VAL A 136 -14.80 3.52 -16.85
C VAL A 136 -15.61 4.82 -16.89
N ASN A 137 -16.89 4.77 -16.52
CA ASN A 137 -17.81 5.90 -16.62
C ASN A 137 -17.85 6.74 -15.33
N ILE A 138 -16.73 7.38 -15.02
CA ILE A 138 -16.58 8.19 -13.80
C ILE A 138 -16.98 9.66 -14.00
N ASP A 139 -17.49 10.26 -12.93
CA ASP A 139 -17.97 11.65 -12.91
C ASP A 139 -16.83 12.63 -12.67
N ARG A 140 -16.45 13.43 -13.68
CA ARG A 140 -15.29 14.33 -13.61
C ARG A 140 -15.44 15.48 -12.60
N ASP A 141 -16.68 15.80 -12.21
CA ASP A 141 -16.99 16.84 -11.22
C ASP A 141 -17.15 16.25 -9.80
N ALA A 142 -16.94 14.94 -9.64
CA ALA A 142 -16.96 14.28 -8.33
C ALA A 142 -15.64 14.47 -7.57
N VAL A 143 -15.68 14.12 -6.28
CA VAL A 143 -14.49 14.02 -5.43
C VAL A 143 -14.03 12.56 -5.40
N TYR A 144 -12.73 12.36 -5.33
CA TYR A 144 -12.07 11.06 -5.33
C TYR A 144 -11.21 10.92 -4.09
N LEU A 145 -11.32 9.77 -3.45
CA LEU A 145 -10.40 9.27 -2.45
C LEU A 145 -9.62 8.14 -3.12
N THR A 146 -8.29 8.21 -3.13
CA THR A 146 -7.48 7.19 -3.78
C THR A 146 -6.41 6.62 -2.85
N PHE A 147 -6.28 5.29 -2.90
CA PHE A 147 -5.17 4.52 -2.35
C PHE A 147 -4.05 4.31 -3.38
N ASN A 148 -4.17 4.88 -4.58
CA ASN A 148 -3.11 4.80 -5.60
C ASN A 148 -2.10 5.89 -5.32
N TYR A 149 -0.86 5.59 -5.71
CA TYR A 149 0.26 6.51 -5.60
C TYR A 149 0.52 7.27 -6.91
N THR A 150 -0.18 6.93 -7.99
CA THR A 150 0.01 7.46 -9.35
C THR A 150 -1.03 8.52 -9.72
N ASP A 151 -0.81 9.27 -10.80
CA ASP A 151 -1.71 10.30 -11.32
C ASP A 151 -2.70 9.78 -12.39
N THR A 152 -3.07 8.49 -12.36
CA THR A 152 -3.93 7.85 -13.37
C THR A 152 -5.24 8.58 -13.64
N LEU A 153 -5.91 9.10 -12.60
CA LEU A 153 -7.14 9.89 -12.75
C LEU A 153 -6.91 11.18 -13.54
N SER A 154 -5.78 11.84 -13.31
CA SER A 154 -5.40 13.07 -14.01
C SER A 154 -5.01 12.76 -15.46
N GLN A 155 -4.14 11.78 -15.68
CA GLN A 155 -3.63 11.45 -17.02
C GLN A 155 -4.69 10.87 -17.97
N TYR A 156 -5.54 9.95 -17.50
CA TYR A 156 -6.49 9.25 -18.38
C TYR A 156 -7.89 9.86 -18.38
N TYR A 157 -8.30 10.52 -17.30
CA TYR A 157 -9.66 11.04 -17.15
C TYR A 157 -9.73 12.58 -17.06
N ALA A 158 -8.58 13.26 -17.02
CA ALA A 158 -8.47 14.71 -16.86
C ALA A 158 -9.18 15.23 -15.61
N ILE A 159 -9.16 14.43 -14.53
CA ILE A 159 -9.68 14.83 -13.23
C ILE A 159 -8.61 15.68 -12.53
N PRO A 160 -8.93 16.92 -12.13
CA PRO A 160 -7.99 17.77 -11.42
C PRO A 160 -7.54 17.18 -10.08
N ASP A 161 -6.26 17.29 -9.74
CA ASP A 161 -5.72 16.82 -8.45
C ASP A 161 -6.43 17.48 -7.23
N GLU A 162 -6.99 18.68 -7.38
CA GLU A 162 -7.82 19.33 -6.35
C GLU A 162 -9.10 18.57 -6.00
N ASN A 163 -9.57 17.70 -6.90
CA ASN A 163 -10.70 16.81 -6.70
C ASN A 163 -10.27 15.42 -6.17
N VAL A 164 -8.97 15.18 -5.98
CA VAL A 164 -8.40 13.89 -5.59
C VAL A 164 -7.67 14.00 -4.25
N LEU A 165 -8.15 13.26 -3.26
CA LEU A 165 -7.46 13.08 -1.99
C LEU A 165 -6.66 11.77 -2.04
N PHE A 166 -5.33 11.92 -2.12
CA PHE A 166 -4.37 10.82 -2.02
C PHE A 166 -4.09 10.56 -0.53
N ILE A 167 -4.72 9.54 0.05
CA ILE A 167 -4.62 9.33 1.51
C ILE A 167 -3.22 8.89 1.96
N HIS A 168 -2.48 8.28 1.04
CA HIS A 168 -1.14 7.74 1.26
C HIS A 168 -0.06 8.55 0.55
N GLY A 169 -0.44 9.73 0.05
CA GLY A 169 0.42 10.57 -0.77
C GLY A 169 0.44 10.14 -2.22
N LYS A 170 0.86 11.08 -3.05
CA LYS A 170 1.10 10.89 -4.48
C LYS A 170 2.60 10.83 -4.70
N ALA A 171 3.06 9.87 -5.50
CA ALA A 171 4.46 9.78 -5.87
C ALA A 171 4.82 10.99 -6.75
N ASP A 172 5.74 11.81 -6.25
CA ASP A 172 6.26 12.99 -6.91
C ASP A 172 7.75 13.10 -6.56
N GLU A 173 8.57 13.62 -7.47
CA GLU A 173 9.99 13.89 -7.21
C GLU A 173 10.19 14.79 -5.98
N HIS A 174 9.23 15.68 -5.70
CA HIS A 174 9.29 16.69 -4.64
C HIS A 174 8.54 16.33 -3.35
N VAL A 175 7.83 15.19 -3.29
CA VAL A 175 7.14 14.73 -2.08
C VAL A 175 8.03 13.74 -1.35
N ASP A 176 8.47 14.08 -0.14
CA ASP A 176 9.49 13.30 0.57
C ASP A 176 8.96 11.96 1.12
N GLU A 177 7.67 11.86 1.48
CA GLU A 177 7.14 10.70 2.18
C GLU A 177 5.85 10.18 1.53
N LEU A 178 5.91 8.95 1.01
CA LEU A 178 4.73 8.12 0.75
C LEU A 178 4.40 7.34 2.00
N ILE A 179 3.13 7.09 2.26
CA ILE A 179 2.69 6.23 3.37
C ILE A 179 2.35 4.88 2.76
N LEU A 180 3.01 3.80 3.17
CA LEU A 180 2.53 2.46 2.83
C LEU A 180 1.37 2.13 3.79
N GLY A 181 0.16 2.06 3.26
CA GLY A 181 -1.02 1.80 4.07
C GLY A 181 -2.07 1.05 3.28
N HIS A 182 -3.08 0.55 3.99
CA HIS A 182 -4.04 -0.37 3.41
C HIS A 182 -5.20 0.27 2.70
N SER A 183 -5.74 -0.44 1.71
CA SER A 183 -7.12 -0.20 1.29
C SER A 183 -8.11 -0.60 2.40
N LEU A 184 -8.52 0.34 3.26
CA LEU A 184 -9.57 0.20 4.28
C LEU A 184 -9.25 -0.70 5.51
N ALA A 185 -7.98 -0.84 5.93
CA ALA A 185 -7.67 -1.58 7.16
C ALA A 185 -7.87 -0.72 8.43
N ASP A 186 -7.65 -1.33 9.60
CA ASP A 186 -7.85 -0.70 10.92
C ASP A 186 -7.11 0.64 11.06
N VAL A 187 -5.94 0.77 10.42
CA VAL A 187 -5.14 2.00 10.41
C VAL A 187 -5.83 3.15 9.67
N ASP A 188 -6.61 2.84 8.62
CA ASP A 188 -7.32 3.82 7.80
C ASP A 188 -8.68 4.21 8.39
N LEU A 189 -9.23 3.41 9.33
CA LEU A 189 -10.53 3.70 9.96
C LEU A 189 -10.58 5.09 10.57
N SER A 190 -9.48 5.56 11.18
CA SER A 190 -9.41 6.89 11.76
C SER A 190 -9.52 8.01 10.71
N TYR A 191 -9.04 7.79 9.49
CA TYR A 191 -9.21 8.70 8.36
C TYR A 191 -10.65 8.66 7.85
N PHE A 192 -11.23 7.47 7.70
CA PHE A 192 -12.62 7.33 7.25
C PHE A 192 -13.62 7.91 8.24
N GLN A 193 -13.39 7.82 9.55
CA GLN A 193 -14.22 8.48 10.57
C GLN A 193 -14.18 10.00 10.42
N LYS A 194 -13.00 10.59 10.16
CA LYS A 194 -12.88 12.02 9.89
C LYS A 194 -13.54 12.42 8.57
N LEU A 195 -13.42 11.58 7.54
CA LEU A 195 -14.08 11.80 6.26
C LEU A 195 -15.60 11.76 6.38
N GLU A 196 -16.17 10.78 7.11
CA GLU A 196 -17.61 10.70 7.37
C GLU A 196 -18.12 12.00 8.01
N GLN A 197 -17.40 12.53 9.00
CA GLN A 197 -17.76 13.80 9.66
C GLN A 197 -17.61 15.03 8.76
N SER A 198 -16.78 14.96 7.72
CA SER A 198 -16.44 16.08 6.84
C SER A 198 -17.21 16.07 5.52
N VAL A 199 -17.76 14.92 5.13
CA VAL A 199 -18.54 14.71 3.92
C VAL A 199 -20.01 14.97 4.23
N ARG A 200 -20.74 15.50 3.24
CA ARG A 200 -22.18 15.74 3.41
C ARG A 200 -22.93 14.43 3.68
N PRO A 201 -23.90 14.39 4.62
CA PRO A 201 -24.66 13.18 4.92
C PRO A 201 -25.45 12.59 3.73
N ASP A 202 -25.75 13.39 2.70
CA ASP A 202 -26.44 12.98 1.48
C ASP A 202 -25.50 12.56 0.34
N ALA A 203 -24.17 12.56 0.58
CA ALA A 203 -23.19 12.15 -0.42
C ALA A 203 -23.38 10.68 -0.82
N LYS A 204 -23.19 10.40 -2.11
CA LYS A 204 -23.20 9.03 -2.65
C LYS A 204 -21.76 8.53 -2.71
N TRP A 205 -21.46 7.51 -1.93
CA TRP A 205 -20.16 6.86 -1.90
C TRP A 205 -20.15 5.71 -2.92
N VAL A 206 -19.12 5.66 -3.76
CA VAL A 206 -18.90 4.59 -4.73
C VAL A 206 -17.51 4.02 -4.45
N ALA A 207 -17.46 2.87 -3.79
CA ALA A 207 -16.21 2.18 -3.49
C ALA A 207 -15.98 1.07 -4.51
N THR A 208 -14.75 0.97 -5.00
CA THR A 208 -14.41 0.05 -6.07
C THR A 208 -13.54 -1.09 -5.56
N PHE A 209 -13.78 -2.30 -6.04
CA PHE A 209 -12.88 -3.44 -5.81
C PHE A 209 -12.41 -4.05 -7.14
N TYR A 210 -11.22 -4.64 -7.11
CA TYR A 210 -10.65 -5.37 -8.24
C TYR A 210 -10.65 -6.88 -7.97
N ASP A 211 -10.20 -7.29 -6.77
CA ASP A 211 -10.31 -8.66 -6.32
C ASP A 211 -11.73 -8.93 -5.78
N PRO A 212 -12.42 -10.00 -6.21
CA PRO A 212 -13.73 -10.37 -5.66
C PRO A 212 -13.74 -10.57 -4.13
N ASP A 213 -12.61 -10.96 -3.53
CA ASP A 213 -12.53 -11.20 -2.09
C ASP A 213 -12.62 -9.90 -1.28
N ASP A 214 -12.28 -8.75 -1.89
CA ASP A 214 -12.35 -7.43 -1.27
C ASP A 214 -13.78 -6.87 -1.17
N GLU A 215 -14.72 -7.36 -1.99
CA GLU A 215 -16.08 -6.82 -2.08
C GLU A 215 -16.76 -6.79 -0.71
N LYS A 216 -16.68 -7.93 0.00
CA LYS A 216 -17.31 -8.07 1.31
C LYS A 216 -16.59 -7.23 2.36
N VAL A 217 -15.26 -7.23 2.36
CA VAL A 217 -14.45 -6.48 3.33
C VAL A 217 -14.73 -4.99 3.22
N HIS A 218 -14.70 -4.43 2.00
CA HIS A 218 -15.02 -3.02 1.78
C HIS A 218 -16.44 -2.66 2.22
N CYS A 219 -17.41 -3.53 1.93
CA CYS A 219 -18.80 -3.32 2.33
C CYS A 219 -18.96 -3.31 3.86
N ASP A 220 -18.42 -4.33 4.54
CA ASP A 220 -18.50 -4.47 5.99
C ASP A 220 -17.78 -3.29 6.69
N THR A 221 -16.61 -2.88 6.21
CA THR A 221 -15.87 -1.74 6.78
C THR A 221 -16.63 -0.42 6.61
N LEU A 222 -17.08 -0.08 5.40
CA LEU A 222 -17.74 1.20 5.13
C LEU A 222 -19.10 1.30 5.84
N THR A 223 -19.87 0.20 5.88
CA THR A 223 -21.15 0.17 6.61
C THR A 223 -20.94 0.18 8.13
N GLY A 224 -19.91 -0.50 8.64
CA GLY A 224 -19.51 -0.47 10.05
C GLY A 224 -19.13 0.93 10.55
N LEU A 225 -18.63 1.78 9.64
CA LEU A 225 -18.31 3.19 9.91
C LEU A 225 -19.54 4.11 9.89
N GLY A 226 -20.74 3.60 9.60
CA GLY A 226 -21.98 4.38 9.58
C GLY A 226 -22.29 5.05 8.23
N ILE A 227 -21.54 4.74 7.18
CA ILE A 227 -21.74 5.32 5.84
C ILE A 227 -22.97 4.69 5.18
N ALA A 228 -24.10 5.41 5.21
CA ALA A 228 -25.41 4.86 4.82
C ALA A 228 -25.68 4.79 3.30
N ASN A 229 -24.97 5.59 2.48
CA ASN A 229 -25.24 5.74 1.05
C ASN A 229 -24.02 5.27 0.23
N VAL A 230 -23.65 4.00 0.41
CA VAL A 230 -22.50 3.37 -0.22
C VAL A 230 -22.94 2.34 -1.27
N ALA A 231 -22.29 2.40 -2.44
CA ALA A 231 -22.32 1.35 -3.44
C ALA A 231 -20.91 0.76 -3.57
N VAL A 232 -20.76 -0.53 -3.29
CA VAL A 232 -19.53 -1.28 -3.54
C VAL A 232 -19.69 -1.97 -4.89
N VAL A 233 -18.80 -1.67 -5.83
CA VAL A 233 -18.92 -2.05 -7.23
C VAL A 233 -17.60 -2.56 -7.77
N ARG A 234 -17.66 -3.53 -8.67
CA ARG A 234 -16.45 -4.00 -9.36
C ARG A 234 -15.89 -2.88 -10.22
N MET A 235 -14.57 -2.74 -10.27
CA MET A 235 -13.87 -1.67 -10.99
C MET A 235 -14.36 -1.47 -12.43
N GLU A 236 -14.61 -2.54 -13.17
CA GLU A 236 -15.08 -2.50 -14.56
C GLU A 236 -16.54 -2.04 -14.73
N GLN A 237 -17.29 -1.92 -13.64
CA GLN A 237 -18.74 -1.63 -13.64
C GLN A 237 -19.08 -0.20 -13.23
N ILE A 238 -18.07 0.63 -12.99
CA ILE A 238 -18.25 1.99 -12.44
C ILE A 238 -18.57 3.04 -13.50
#